data_AF-A0A945JJ10-F1
#
_entry.id   AF-A0A945JJ10-F1
#
_cell.length_a   1.000
_cell.length_b   1.000
_cell.length_c   1.000
_cell.angle_alpha   90.00
_cell.angle_beta   90.00
_cell.angle_gamma   90.00
#
_symmetry.space_group_name_H-M   'P 1'
#
loop_
_entity.id
_entity.type
_entity.pdbx_description
1 polymer ?
#
loop_
_entity_poly.entity_id
_entity_poly.type
_entity_poly.pdbx_seq_one_letter_code
_entity_poly.pdbx_strand_id
1 'polypeptide(L)'
;MITFEIHTLRDKKWRIMAIYDDFDIARDEARLTAERGHDQGVLVIQEDYDPETNKAVWRTRFRTGKFTKKIWGSMAAMRRVARRSETKHRQRQRDRQREGLPFDERSFAPLPSGIIKPILALIVLAFIGLGALFAIRHLAGLLE
;
A
#
# COMPACT_ATOMS: atom_id res chain seq x y z
N MET A 1 -0.16 -17.96 15.11
CA MET A 1 0.61 -16.74 15.45
C MET A 1 -0.38 -15.70 15.92
N ILE A 2 -0.17 -15.12 17.10
CA ILE A 2 -1.09 -14.14 17.68
C ILE A 2 -0.42 -12.77 17.65
N THR A 3 -1.13 -11.76 17.18
CA THR A 3 -0.70 -10.36 17.18
C THR A 3 -1.84 -9.46 17.66
N PHE A 4 -1.50 -8.26 18.14
CA PHE A 4 -2.43 -7.27 18.67
C PHE A 4 -2.22 -5.94 17.94
N GLU A 5 -3.21 -5.51 17.18
CA GLU A 5 -3.18 -4.26 16.44
C GLU A 5 -3.95 -3.17 17.19
N ILE A 6 -3.34 -1.99 17.34
CA ILE A 6 -4.03 -0.79 17.83
C ILE A 6 -4.58 -0.02 16.64
N HIS A 7 -5.89 0.22 16.65
CA HIS A 7 -6.59 1.00 15.63
C HIS A 7 -7.12 2.29 16.23
N THR A 8 -6.83 3.43 15.59
CA THR A 8 -7.37 4.73 15.99
C THR A 8 -8.36 5.26 14.95
N LEU A 9 -9.39 5.95 15.44
CA LEU A 9 -10.39 6.60 14.62
C LEU A 9 -10.14 8.11 14.62
N ARG A 10 -9.69 8.63 13.47
CA ARG A 10 -9.48 10.06 13.27
C ARG A 10 -10.15 10.49 11.97
N ASP A 11 -10.86 11.60 12.00
CA ASP A 11 -11.59 12.13 10.85
C ASP A 11 -12.52 11.10 10.18
N LYS A 12 -13.22 10.29 11.02
CA LYS A 12 -14.10 9.18 10.59
C LYS A 12 -13.39 8.06 9.81
N LYS A 13 -12.05 8.03 9.80
CA LYS A 13 -11.24 7.00 9.16
C LYS A 13 -10.48 6.21 10.21
N TRP A 14 -10.53 4.90 10.06
CA TRP A 14 -9.76 4.00 10.89
C TRP A 14 -8.34 3.85 10.34
N ARG A 15 -7.35 3.81 11.22
CA ARG A 15 -5.94 3.60 10.88
C ARG A 15 -5.31 2.64 11.87
N ILE A 16 -4.42 1.78 11.38
CA ILE A 16 -3.53 0.99 12.25
C ILE A 16 -2.46 1.95 12.74
N MET A 17 -2.33 2.08 14.05
CA MET A 17 -1.34 2.92 14.70
C MET A 17 -0.07 2.12 15.01
N ALA A 18 -0.24 0.93 15.60
CA ALA A 18 0.84 0.08 16.07
C ALA A 18 0.40 -1.40 16.11
N ILE A 19 1.37 -2.30 16.13
CA ILE A 19 1.19 -3.75 16.23
C ILE A 19 2.12 -4.27 17.33
N TYR A 20 1.62 -5.18 18.16
CA TYR A 20 2.32 -5.75 19.30
C TYR A 20 2.12 -7.27 19.35
N ASP A 21 3.05 -7.97 20.00
CA ASP A 21 2.94 -9.42 20.24
C ASP A 21 2.29 -9.74 21.60
N ASP A 22 2.18 -8.73 22.46
CA ASP A 22 1.63 -8.84 23.82
C ASP A 22 0.39 -7.96 24.00
N PHE A 23 -0.64 -8.51 24.67
CA PHE A 23 -1.90 -7.82 24.87
C PHE A 23 -1.82 -6.70 25.91
N ASP A 24 -1.10 -6.92 27.01
CA ASP A 24 -1.04 -5.95 28.10
C ASP A 24 -0.31 -4.69 27.64
N ILE A 25 0.79 -4.84 26.90
CA ILE A 25 1.49 -3.71 26.26
C ILE A 25 0.57 -2.98 25.28
N ALA A 26 -0.11 -3.71 24.39
CA ALA A 26 -1.03 -3.12 23.41
C ALA A 26 -2.19 -2.37 24.06
N ARG A 27 -2.73 -2.93 25.15
CA ARG A 27 -3.82 -2.32 25.93
C ARG A 27 -3.36 -1.03 26.59
N ASP A 28 -2.19 -1.04 27.23
CA ASP A 28 -1.70 0.11 27.98
C ASP A 28 -1.35 1.26 27.02
N GLU A 29 -0.73 0.99 25.87
CA GLU A 29 -0.53 2.00 24.83
C GLU A 29 -1.87 2.51 24.25
N ALA A 30 -2.85 1.63 24.03
CA ALA A 30 -4.17 2.05 23.57
C ALA A 30 -4.88 2.95 24.59
N ARG A 31 -4.66 2.73 25.89
CA ARG A 31 -5.17 3.56 26.98
C ARG A 31 -4.52 4.94 26.96
N LEU A 32 -3.19 5.00 26.93
CA LEU A 32 -2.44 6.25 26.83
C LEU A 32 -2.83 7.05 25.58
N THR A 33 -3.02 6.37 24.45
CA THR A 33 -3.48 6.98 23.19
C THR A 33 -4.85 7.62 23.35
N ALA A 34 -5.78 6.93 24.03
CA ALA A 34 -7.11 7.47 24.27
C ALA A 34 -7.10 8.68 25.21
N GLU A 35 -6.23 8.66 26.23
CA GLU A 35 -6.06 9.75 27.20
C GLU A 35 -5.53 11.03 26.55
N ARG A 36 -4.70 10.92 25.50
CA ARG A 36 -4.24 12.08 24.71
C ARG A 36 -5.39 12.83 23.99
N GLY A 37 -6.54 12.19 23.78
CA GLY A 37 -7.76 12.84 23.31
C GLY A 37 -7.79 13.32 21.86
N HIS A 38 -6.76 13.04 21.06
CA HIS A 38 -6.71 13.43 19.64
C HIS A 38 -7.59 12.55 18.75
N ASP A 39 -7.85 11.31 19.17
CA ASP A 39 -8.60 10.33 18.39
C ASP A 39 -10.01 10.15 18.96
N GLN A 40 -10.98 9.95 18.07
CA GLN A 40 -12.39 9.78 18.40
C GLN A 40 -12.68 8.42 19.03
N GLY A 41 -11.82 7.44 18.80
CA GLY A 41 -11.90 6.10 19.37
C GLY A 41 -10.64 5.29 19.14
N VAL A 42 -10.38 4.35 20.04
CA VAL A 42 -9.23 3.44 20.01
C VAL A 42 -9.73 2.00 20.22
N LEU A 43 -9.18 1.06 19.46
CA LEU A 43 -9.46 -0.37 19.54
C LEU A 43 -8.15 -1.15 19.61
N VAL A 44 -8.18 -2.28 20.32
CA VAL A 44 -7.18 -3.33 20.16
C VAL A 44 -7.85 -4.54 19.53
N ILE A 45 -7.32 -4.97 18.40
CA ILE A 45 -7.77 -6.15 17.66
C ILE A 45 -6.70 -7.23 17.79
N GLN A 46 -7.06 -8.36 18.37
CA GLN A 46 -6.27 -9.58 18.29
C GLN A 46 -6.49 -10.21 16.91
N GLU A 47 -5.39 -10.53 16.25
CA GLU A 47 -5.35 -11.40 15.08
C GLU A 47 -4.72 -12.73 15.49
N ASP A 48 -5.43 -13.82 15.21
CA ASP A 48 -4.93 -15.18 15.37
C ASP A 48 -4.80 -15.81 13.98
N TYR A 49 -3.56 -15.86 13.49
CA TYR A 49 -3.21 -16.37 12.17
C TYR A 49 -2.71 -17.81 12.26
N ASP A 50 -3.38 -18.70 11.55
CA ASP A 50 -2.96 -20.08 11.34
C ASP A 50 -2.23 -20.20 9.99
N PRO A 51 -0.90 -20.45 9.99
CA PRO A 51 -0.12 -20.60 8.76
C PRO A 51 -0.45 -21.88 7.99
N GLU A 52 -0.91 -22.94 8.66
CA GLU A 52 -1.22 -24.23 8.02
C GLU A 52 -2.50 -24.12 7.20
N THR A 53 -3.56 -23.56 7.79
CA THR A 53 -4.84 -23.38 7.10
C THR A 53 -4.92 -22.07 6.32
N ASN A 54 -3.94 -21.18 6.50
CA ASN A 54 -3.90 -19.84 5.93
C ASN A 54 -5.17 -19.02 6.27
N LYS A 55 -5.63 -19.12 7.51
CA LYS A 55 -6.81 -18.41 8.01
C LYS A 55 -6.41 -17.47 9.13
N ALA A 56 -7.03 -16.30 9.17
CA ALA A 56 -6.93 -15.35 10.27
C ALA A 56 -8.29 -15.17 10.95
N VAL A 57 -8.28 -15.14 12.28
CA VAL A 57 -9.44 -14.85 13.12
C VAL A 57 -9.18 -13.57 13.90
N TRP A 58 -10.07 -12.59 13.73
CA TRP A 58 -9.95 -11.30 14.42
C TRP A 58 -10.94 -11.18 15.58
N ARG A 59 -10.44 -10.76 16.74
CA ARG A 59 -11.25 -10.50 17.95
C ARG A 59 -10.90 -9.15 18.53
N THR A 60 -11.90 -8.32 18.81
CA THR A 60 -11.68 -7.06 19.53
C THR A 60 -11.46 -7.37 21.01
N ARG A 61 -10.30 -6.99 21.55
CA ARG A 61 -9.91 -7.26 22.95
C ARG A 61 -10.00 -6.04 23.86
N PHE A 62 -9.85 -4.85 23.30
CA PHE A 62 -10.00 -3.58 24.03
C PHE A 62 -10.69 -2.53 23.17
N ARG A 63 -11.39 -1.61 23.82
CA ARG A 63 -12.12 -0.52 23.16
C ARG A 63 -12.31 0.66 24.12
N THR A 64 -12.06 1.87 23.63
CA THR A 64 -12.37 3.11 24.35
C THR A 64 -12.62 4.29 23.41
N GLY A 65 -13.41 5.28 23.83
CA GLY A 65 -13.75 6.48 23.05
C GLY A 65 -15.23 6.63 22.70
N LYS A 66 -15.56 7.69 21.94
CA LYS A 66 -16.93 8.11 21.63
C LYS A 66 -17.47 7.35 20.41
N PHE A 67 -17.80 6.08 20.60
CA PHE A 67 -18.43 5.26 19.56
C PHE A 67 -19.93 5.56 19.44
N THR A 68 -20.34 6.31 18.42
CA THR A 68 -21.75 6.35 18.03
C THR A 68 -22.14 5.04 17.33
N LYS A 69 -23.41 4.61 17.39
CA LYS A 69 -23.93 3.41 16.68
C LYS A 69 -23.55 3.41 15.18
N LYS A 70 -23.45 4.59 14.55
CA LYS A 70 -23.07 4.78 13.14
C LYS A 70 -21.61 4.39 12.85
N ILE A 71 -20.70 4.64 13.81
CA ILE A 71 -19.28 4.29 13.70
C ILE A 71 -19.07 2.77 13.83
N TRP A 72 -19.95 2.09 14.57
CA TRP A 72 -19.87 0.63 14.69
C TRP A 72 -20.12 -0.08 13.35
N GLY A 73 -21.04 0.44 12.53
CA GLY A 73 -21.28 -0.07 11.17
C GLY A 73 -20.06 0.03 10.26
N SER A 74 -19.15 0.99 10.49
CA SER A 74 -17.92 1.14 9.69
C SER A 74 -16.82 0.14 10.07
N MET A 75 -16.85 -0.46 11.28
CA MET A 75 -15.93 -1.55 11.63
C MET A 75 -16.15 -2.80 10.78
N ALA A 76 -17.41 -3.12 10.44
CA ALA A 76 -17.70 -4.24 9.54
C ALA A 76 -17.19 -3.99 8.11
N ALA A 77 -17.12 -2.72 7.69
CA ALA A 77 -16.48 -2.32 6.44
C ALA A 77 -14.94 -2.37 6.55
N MET A 78 -14.38 -1.98 7.70
CA MET A 78 -12.95 -2.08 7.97
C MET A 78 -12.43 -3.51 7.90
N ARG A 79 -13.15 -4.47 8.51
CA ARG A 79 -12.82 -5.92 8.42
C ARG A 79 -12.77 -6.43 6.99
N ARG A 80 -13.58 -5.87 6.08
CA ARG A 80 -13.55 -6.22 4.64
C ARG A 80 -12.38 -5.59 3.89
N VAL A 81 -11.96 -4.38 4.27
CA VAL A 81 -10.80 -3.71 3.67
C VAL A 81 -9.48 -4.31 4.15
N ALA A 82 -9.38 -4.67 5.44
CA ALA A 82 -8.21 -5.35 6.02
C ALA A 82 -7.91 -6.68 5.30
N ARG A 83 -8.94 -7.49 5.01
CA ARG A 83 -8.84 -8.71 4.18
C ARG A 83 -8.27 -8.47 2.77
N ARG A 84 -8.41 -7.26 2.24
CA ARG A 84 -7.92 -6.87 0.91
C ARG A 84 -6.50 -6.30 0.95
N SER A 85 -6.03 -5.79 2.09
CA SER A 85 -4.64 -5.38 2.30
C SER A 85 -3.73 -6.54 2.68
N GLU A 86 -4.25 -7.61 3.32
CA GLU A 86 -3.53 -8.86 3.59
C GLU A 86 -2.95 -9.50 2.32
N THR A 87 -3.71 -9.52 1.22
CA THR A 87 -3.22 -10.06 -0.06
C THR A 87 -2.05 -9.24 -0.62
N LYS A 88 -2.05 -7.92 -0.44
CA LYS A 88 -0.96 -7.03 -0.90
C LYS A 88 0.29 -7.09 -0.02
N HIS A 89 0.14 -7.17 1.30
CA HIS A 89 1.30 -7.27 2.21
C HIS A 89 1.99 -8.63 2.11
N ARG A 90 1.22 -9.70 1.93
CA ARG A 90 1.75 -11.06 1.73
C ARG A 90 2.42 -11.25 0.37
N GLN A 91 1.98 -10.53 -0.66
CA GLN A 91 2.70 -10.47 -1.93
C GLN A 91 4.05 -9.78 -1.77
N ARG A 92 4.10 -8.62 -1.10
CA ARG A 92 5.35 -7.90 -0.82
C ARG A 92 6.34 -8.67 0.09
N GLN A 93 5.85 -9.45 1.05
CA GLN A 93 6.71 -10.31 1.87
C GLN A 93 7.18 -11.57 1.14
N ARG A 94 6.35 -12.17 0.27
CA ARG A 94 6.79 -13.25 -0.64
C ARG A 94 7.84 -12.75 -1.64
N ASP A 95 7.70 -11.53 -2.14
CA ASP A 95 8.67 -10.92 -3.04
C ASP A 95 10.01 -10.71 -2.30
N ARG A 96 9.99 -10.22 -1.05
CA ARG A 96 11.20 -10.08 -0.22
C ARG A 96 11.85 -11.40 0.22
N GLN A 97 11.08 -12.46 0.46
CA GLN A 97 11.65 -13.78 0.74
C GLN A 97 12.25 -14.44 -0.50
N ARG A 98 11.77 -14.10 -1.70
CA ARG A 98 12.39 -14.52 -2.96
C ARG A 98 13.68 -13.78 -3.28
N GLU A 99 13.89 -12.58 -2.73
CA GLU A 99 15.14 -11.81 -2.83
C GLU A 99 16.32 -12.43 -2.03
N GLY A 100 16.07 -13.44 -1.18
CA GLY A 100 17.11 -14.16 -0.42
C GLY A 100 17.60 -15.47 -1.06
N LEU A 101 17.03 -15.88 -2.19
CA LEU A 101 17.61 -16.93 -3.05
C LEU A 101 18.65 -16.26 -3.95
N PRO A 102 19.75 -16.94 -4.36
CA PRO A 102 20.62 -16.39 -5.37
C PRO A 102 19.75 -16.01 -6.57
N PHE A 103 19.72 -14.72 -6.85
CA PHE A 103 19.07 -14.16 -8.02
C PHE A 103 19.76 -14.80 -9.23
N ASP A 104 19.15 -15.85 -9.78
CA ASP A 104 19.48 -16.27 -11.13
C ASP A 104 18.97 -15.14 -12.03
N GLU A 105 19.92 -14.31 -12.45
CA GLU A 105 19.80 -13.08 -13.21
C GLU A 105 19.34 -13.36 -14.65
N ARG A 106 18.27 -14.14 -14.81
CA ARG A 106 17.68 -14.54 -16.09
C ARG A 106 16.16 -14.57 -16.03
N SER A 107 15.54 -13.42 -15.86
CA SER A 107 14.13 -13.21 -16.26
C SER A 107 13.76 -11.74 -16.46
N PHE A 108 14.70 -10.91 -16.94
CA PHE A 108 14.33 -9.94 -17.96
C PHE A 108 14.92 -10.50 -19.24
N ALA A 109 14.09 -11.00 -20.14
CA ALA A 109 14.58 -11.29 -21.48
C ALA A 109 15.08 -9.93 -22.04
N PRO A 110 16.39 -9.72 -22.25
CA PRO A 110 16.84 -8.52 -22.93
C PRO A 110 16.17 -8.53 -24.30
N LEU A 111 15.47 -7.44 -24.65
CA LEU A 111 15.03 -7.24 -26.02
C LEU A 111 16.25 -7.46 -26.92
N PRO A 112 16.16 -8.31 -27.96
CA PRO A 112 17.30 -8.62 -28.80
C PRO A 112 17.88 -7.31 -29.32
N SER A 113 19.17 -7.11 -29.06
CA SER A 113 19.93 -5.87 -29.31
C SER A 113 19.90 -5.38 -30.77
N GLY A 114 19.38 -6.20 -31.68
CA GLY A 114 19.08 -5.84 -33.07
C GLY A 114 17.86 -4.92 -33.26
N ILE A 115 16.91 -4.86 -32.32
CA ILE A 115 15.64 -4.11 -32.50
C ILE A 115 15.75 -2.67 -31.97
N ILE A 116 16.66 -2.40 -31.03
CA ILE A 116 16.76 -1.08 -30.38
C ILE A 116 17.31 -0.02 -31.35
N LYS A 117 18.26 -0.38 -32.21
CA LYS A 117 18.88 0.54 -33.19
C LYS A 117 17.89 1.11 -34.23
N PRO A 118 17.03 0.32 -34.90
CA PRO A 118 16.08 0.88 -35.86
C PRO A 118 14.98 1.73 -35.19
N ILE A 119 14.55 1.39 -33.97
CA ILE A 119 13.56 2.19 -33.23
C ILE A 119 14.13 3.56 -32.86
N LEU A 120 15.36 3.62 -32.36
CA LEU A 120 16.01 4.88 -32.04
C LEU A 120 16.22 5.75 -33.29
N ALA A 121 16.60 5.13 -34.41
CA ALA A 121 16.75 5.83 -35.69
C ALA A 121 15.43 6.44 -36.19
N LEU A 122 14.31 5.71 -36.07
CA LEU A 122 12.98 6.22 -36.44
C LEU A 122 12.54 7.39 -35.57
N ILE A 123 12.81 7.35 -34.27
CA ILE A 123 12.49 8.45 -33.35
C ILE A 123 13.27 9.71 -33.74
N VAL A 124 14.58 9.60 -33.99
CA VAL A 124 15.41 10.72 -34.42
C VAL A 124 14.91 11.31 -35.74
N LEU A 125 14.55 10.47 -36.71
CA LEU A 125 14.04 10.91 -38.00
C LEU A 125 12.70 11.65 -37.88
N ALA A 126 11.81 11.20 -36.99
CA ALA A 126 10.55 11.87 -36.71
C ALA A 126 10.76 13.27 -36.10
N PHE A 127 11.71 13.42 -35.18
CA PHE A 127 12.04 14.72 -34.58
C PHE A 127 12.64 15.70 -35.58
N ILE A 128 13.49 15.23 -36.50
CA ILE A 128 14.04 16.07 -37.57
C ILE A 128 12.92 16.56 -38.49
N GLY A 129 12.00 15.68 -38.90
CA GLY A 129 10.86 16.05 -39.74
C GLY A 129 9.92 17.05 -39.08
N LEU A 130 9.55 16.81 -37.82
CA LEU A 130 8.72 17.73 -37.03
C LEU A 130 9.41 19.08 -36.80
N GLY A 131 10.72 19.08 -36.54
CA GLY A 131 11.51 20.29 -36.38
C GLY A 131 11.55 21.14 -37.66
N ALA A 132 11.74 20.51 -38.82
CA ALA A 132 11.71 21.21 -40.10
C ALA A 132 10.35 21.86 -40.40
N LEU A 133 9.25 21.13 -40.14
CA LEU A 133 7.89 21.68 -40.30
C LEU A 133 7.63 22.86 -39.34
N PHE A 134 8.08 22.76 -38.10
CA PHE A 134 7.95 23.84 -37.13
C PHE A 134 8.75 25.07 -37.55
N ALA A 135 9.99 24.89 -38.02
CA ALA A 135 10.85 25.98 -38.50
C ALA A 135 10.25 26.69 -39.72
N ILE A 136 9.74 25.95 -40.71
CA ILE A 136 9.10 26.53 -41.89
C ILE A 136 7.85 27.33 -41.49
N ARG A 137 7.00 26.79 -40.60
CA ARG A 137 5.82 27.51 -40.11
C ARG A 137 6.19 28.79 -39.37
N HIS A 138 7.27 28.77 -38.58
CA HIS A 138 7.71 29.94 -37.83
C HIS A 138 8.30 31.02 -38.74
N LEU A 139 9.09 30.64 -39.75
CA LEU A 139 9.62 31.55 -40.76
C LEU A 139 8.52 32.13 -41.67
N ALA A 140 7.54 31.32 -42.07
CA ALA A 140 6.41 31.80 -42.87
C ALA A 140 5.56 32.82 -42.11
N GLY A 141 5.35 32.63 -40.80
CA GLY A 141 4.66 33.61 -39.95
C GLY A 141 5.47 34.86 -39.60
N LEU A 142 6.76 34.93 -39.98
CA LEU A 142 7.63 36.10 -39.82
C LEU A 142 7.68 36.97 -41.11
N LEU A 143 7.14 36.47 -42.22
CA LEU A 143 7.11 37.13 -43.53
C LEU A 143 5.74 37.74 -43.88
N GLU A 144 4.75 37.58 -43.00
CA GLU A 144 3.48 38.32 -42.98
C GLU A 144 3.54 39.47 -41.97
#